data_AF-A0A2G9RPN5-F1
#
_entry.id   AF-A0A2G9RPN5-F1
#
_cell.length_a   1.000
_cell.length_b   1.000
_cell.length_c   1.000
_cell.angle_alpha   90.00
_cell.angle_beta   90.00
_cell.angle_gamma   90.00
#
_symmetry.space_group_name_H-M   'P 1'
#
loop_
_entity.id
_entity.type
_entity.pdbx_description
1 polymer ?
#
loop_
_entity_poly.entity_id
_entity_poly.type
_entity_poly.pdbx_seq_one_letter_code
_entity_poly.pdbx_strand_id
1 'polypeptide(L)'
;MMDSSNHQYWNALGVVCCSKGVNNNVLAQHAFIKSIQCQPNNAVAWTNLGALYLVNENIQLSHQAFKVAQSLEPSYVRCWIGQ
;
A
#
# COMPACT_ATOMS: atom_id res chain seq x y z
N MET A 1 -8.73 -24.93 3.78
CA MET A 1 -9.22 -23.70 4.42
C MET A 1 -8.30 -22.59 3.97
N MET A 2 -8.73 -21.74 3.03
CA MET A 2 -7.99 -20.52 2.70
C MET A 2 -8.17 -19.60 3.90
N ASP A 3 -7.15 -19.51 4.75
CA ASP A 3 -7.20 -18.63 5.91
C ASP A 3 -7.41 -17.20 5.43
N SER A 4 -8.59 -16.70 5.79
CA SER A 4 -9.20 -15.43 5.43
C SER A 4 -8.54 -14.22 6.10
N SER A 5 -7.22 -14.26 6.31
CA SER A 5 -6.41 -13.07 6.57
C SER A 5 -6.10 -12.37 5.22
N ASN A 6 -7.18 -12.01 4.53
CA ASN A 6 -7.22 -11.56 3.13
C ASN A 6 -6.41 -10.28 2.83
N HIS A 7 -5.91 -9.58 3.85
CA HIS A 7 -5.12 -8.36 3.65
C HIS A 7 -3.79 -8.64 2.92
N GLN A 8 -3.13 -9.76 3.21
CA GLN A 8 -1.87 -10.12 2.55
C GLN A 8 -2.08 -10.41 1.05
N TYR A 9 -3.18 -11.10 0.73
CA TYR A 9 -3.57 -11.38 -0.65
C TYR A 9 -3.81 -10.09 -1.44
N TRP A 10 -4.63 -9.19 -0.90
CA TRP A 10 -4.91 -7.89 -1.53
C TRP A 10 -3.66 -7.03 -1.68
N ASN A 11 -2.76 -7.06 -0.69
CA ASN A 11 -1.49 -6.35 -0.79
C ASN A 11 -0.58 -6.94 -1.88
N ALA A 12 -0.46 -8.26 -1.96
CA ALA A 12 0.31 -8.93 -3.00
C ALA A 12 -0.25 -8.65 -4.40
N LEU A 13 -1.58 -8.68 -4.55
CA LEU A 13 -2.27 -8.32 -5.80
C LEU A 13 -1.92 -6.89 -6.22
N GLY A 14 -1.96 -5.93 -5.28
CA GLY A 14 -1.59 -4.54 -5.56
C GLY A 14 -0.15 -4.39 -6.06
N VAL A 15 0.80 -5.09 -5.44
CA VAL A 15 2.21 -5.10 -5.88
C VAL A 15 2.36 -5.68 -7.29
N VAL A 16 1.65 -6.76 -7.61
CA VAL A 16 1.65 -7.35 -8.96
C VAL A 16 1.07 -6.38 -9.98
N CYS A 17 0.01 -5.64 -9.64
CA CYS A 17 -0.58 -4.63 -10.52
C CYS A 17 0.34 -3.43 -10.76
N CYS A 18 1.19 -3.07 -9.79
CA CYS A 18 2.26 -2.08 -9.96
C CYS A 18 3.45 -2.60 -10.80
N SER A 19 3.54 -3.90 -11.08
CA SER A 19 4.63 -4.45 -11.87
C SER A 19 4.56 -3.94 -13.31
N LYS A 20 5.73 -3.75 -13.94
CA LYS A 20 5.88 -3.20 -15.30
C LYS A 20 5.07 -3.96 -16.37
N GLY A 21 4.72 -5.22 -16.12
CA GLY A 21 3.91 -6.02 -17.04
C GLY A 21 2.41 -5.69 -17.05
N VAL A 22 1.87 -5.16 -15.95
CA VAL A 22 0.44 -4.82 -15.83
C VAL A 22 0.24 -3.31 -15.81
N ASN A 23 1.10 -2.60 -15.06
CA ASN A 23 1.10 -1.14 -14.90
C ASN A 23 -0.31 -0.53 -14.70
N ASN A 24 -1.15 -1.21 -13.92
CA ASN A 24 -2.53 -0.80 -13.69
C ASN A 24 -2.65 -0.16 -12.32
N ASN A 25 -2.38 1.15 -12.30
CA ASN A 25 -2.33 1.95 -11.08
C ASN A 25 -3.69 2.01 -10.37
N VAL A 26 -4.80 1.98 -11.11
CA VAL A 26 -6.16 2.00 -10.53
C VAL A 26 -6.44 0.70 -9.79
N LEU A 27 -6.10 -0.44 -10.40
CA LEU A 27 -6.33 -1.75 -9.79
C LEU A 27 -5.40 -1.99 -8.60
N ALA A 28 -4.15 -1.50 -8.69
CA ALA A 28 -3.22 -1.49 -7.57
C ALA A 28 -3.76 -0.67 -6.39
N GLN A 29 -4.27 0.54 -6.65
CA GLN A 29 -4.89 1.39 -5.62
C GLN A 29 -6.07 0.69 -4.95
N HIS A 30 -6.96 0.10 -5.75
CA HIS A 30 -8.11 -0.64 -5.24
C HIS A 30 -7.68 -1.81 -4.33
N ALA A 31 -6.69 -2.58 -4.77
CA ALA A 31 -6.17 -3.72 -4.02
C ALA A 31 -5.53 -3.29 -2.69
N PHE A 32 -4.72 -2.23 -2.67
CA PHE A 32 -4.17 -1.71 -1.41
C PHE A 32 -5.24 -1.18 -0.46
N ILE A 33 -6.25 -0.46 -0.97
CA ILE A 33 -7.38 0.01 -0.15
C ILE A 33 -8.14 -1.19 0.44
N LYS A 34 -8.40 -2.24 -0.35
CA LYS A 34 -9.02 -3.47 0.16
C LYS A 34 -8.19 -4.14 1.24
N SER A 35 -6.86 -4.19 1.07
CA SER A 35 -5.95 -4.69 2.11
C SER A 35 -6.07 -3.90 3.40
N ILE A 36 -6.11 -2.56 3.31
CA ILE A 36 -6.27 -1.66 4.47
C ILE A 36 -7.65 -1.83 5.11
N GLN A 37 -8.72 -1.99 4.32
CA GLN A 37 -10.07 -2.26 4.85
C GLN A 37 -10.14 -3.59 5.60
N CYS A 38 -9.41 -4.61 5.14
CA CYS A 38 -9.31 -5.89 5.84
C CYS A 38 -8.45 -5.78 7.12
N GLN A 39 -7.35 -5.04 7.07
CA GLN A 39 -6.44 -4.84 8.20
C GLN A 39 -5.98 -3.37 8.24
N PRO A 40 -6.64 -2.50 9.02
CA PRO A 40 -6.29 -1.08 9.11
C PRO A 40 -4.88 -0.83 9.62
N ASN A 41 -4.37 -1.73 10.48
CA ASN A 41 -3.03 -1.66 11.07
C ASN A 41 -1.93 -2.25 10.15
N ASN A 42 -2.19 -2.42 8.86
CA ASN A 42 -1.22 -2.95 7.92
C ASN A 42 -0.32 -1.82 7.37
N ALA A 43 0.77 -1.52 8.07
CA ALA A 43 1.75 -0.50 7.67
C ALA A 43 2.36 -0.76 6.27
N VAL A 44 2.47 -2.03 5.86
CA VAL A 44 2.96 -2.43 4.54
C VAL A 44 2.00 -1.96 3.44
N ALA A 45 0.70 -2.16 3.61
CA ALA A 45 -0.30 -1.75 2.62
C ALA A 45 -0.38 -0.22 2.49
N TRP A 46 -0.28 0.51 3.62
CA TRP A 46 -0.19 1.98 3.61
C TRP A 46 1.07 2.48 2.91
N THR A 47 2.21 1.83 3.15
CA THR A 47 3.48 2.16 2.48
C THR A 47 3.41 1.92 0.98
N ASN A 48 2.84 0.79 0.55
CA ASN A 48 2.68 0.47 -0.86
C ASN A 48 1.70 1.44 -1.56
N LEU A 49 0.64 1.85 -0.87
CA LEU A 49 -0.29 2.88 -1.34
C LEU A 49 0.42 4.24 -1.49
N GLY A 50 1.26 4.62 -0.52
CA GLY A 50 2.08 5.83 -0.61
C GLY A 50 3.05 5.81 -1.79
N ALA A 51 3.75 4.69 -1.99
CA ALA A 51 4.65 4.50 -3.13
C ALA A 51 3.90 4.58 -4.47
N LEU A 52 2.72 3.98 -4.57
CA LEU A 52 1.87 4.10 -5.76
C LEU A 52 1.46 5.56 -6.02
N TYR A 53 1.12 6.32 -4.98
CA TYR A 53 0.80 7.74 -5.13
C TYR A 53 2.01 8.58 -5.54
N LEU A 54 3.22 8.27 -5.08
CA LEU A 54 4.44 8.93 -5.57
C LEU A 54 4.65 8.70 -7.06
N VAL A 55 4.48 7.45 -7.53
CA VAL A 55 4.62 7.11 -8.96
C VAL A 55 3.56 7.81 -9.81
N ASN A 56 2.38 8.05 -9.25
CA ASN A 56 1.29 8.80 -9.89
C ASN A 56 1.39 10.34 -9.68
N GLU A 57 2.52 10.86 -9.18
CA GLU A 57 2.75 12.29 -8.90
C GLU A 57 1.78 12.91 -7.88
N ASN A 58 1.02 12.08 -7.15
CA ASN A 58 0.07 12.49 -6.12
C ASN A 58 0.77 12.65 -4.75
N ILE A 59 1.69 13.60 -4.67
CA ILE A 59 2.59 13.78 -3.52
C ILE A 59 1.84 14.00 -2.20
N GLN A 60 0.74 14.76 -2.22
CA GLN A 60 -0.06 15.03 -1.02
C GLN A 60 -0.66 13.75 -0.40
N LEU A 61 -1.25 12.90 -1.23
CA LEU A 61 -1.84 11.62 -0.79
C LEU A 61 -0.77 10.62 -0.39
N SER A 62 0.36 10.62 -1.08
CA SER A 62 1.54 9.84 -0.71
C SER A 62 2.00 10.14 0.72
N HIS A 63 2.21 11.43 1.04
CA HIS A 63 2.64 11.84 2.37
C HIS A 63 1.64 11.46 3.46
N GLN A 64 0.33 11.56 3.19
CA GLN A 64 -0.69 11.11 4.12
C GLN A 64 -0.60 9.61 4.38
N ALA A 65 -0.46 8.80 3.33
CA ALA A 65 -0.34 7.35 3.46
C ALA A 65 0.92 6.94 4.22
N PHE A 66 2.07 7.59 3.96
CA PHE A 66 3.30 7.34 4.71
C PHE A 66 3.19 7.78 6.17
N LYS A 67 2.56 8.92 6.48
CA LYS A 67 2.31 9.33 7.87
C LYS A 67 1.50 8.30 8.65
N VAL A 68 0.49 7.70 8.03
CA VAL A 68 -0.29 6.64 8.67
C VAL A 68 0.57 5.39 8.87
N ALA A 69 1.33 4.96 7.85
CA ALA A 69 2.26 3.84 7.98
C ALA A 69 3.29 4.05 9.11
N GLN A 70 3.86 5.25 9.22
CA GLN A 70 4.80 5.65 10.28
C GLN A 70 4.14 5.63 11.66
N SER A 71 2.88 6.08 11.79
CA SER A 71 2.16 6.03 13.07
C SER A 71 1.82 4.61 13.52
N LEU A 72 1.59 3.70 12.56
CA LEU A 72 1.26 2.30 12.83
C LEU A 72 2.52 1.51 13.21
N GLU A 73 3.60 1.70 12.45
CA GLU A 73 4.85 0.98 12.66
C GLU A 73 6.07 1.89 12.40
N PRO A 74 6.51 2.66 13.41
CA PRO A 74 7.65 3.57 13.29
C PRO A 74 8.96 2.86 12.96
N SER A 75 9.08 1.57 13.34
CA SER A 75 10.23 0.71 13.07
C SER A 75 10.30 0.20 11.63
N TYR A 76 9.24 0.37 10.84
CA TYR A 76 9.19 -0.14 9.47
C TYR A 76 9.92 0.81 8.51
N VAL A 77 11.23 0.59 8.30
CA VAL A 77 12.11 1.45 7.48
C VAL A 77 11.52 1.82 6.10
N ARG A 78 10.74 0.92 5.50
CA ARG A 78 10.10 1.15 4.18
C ARG A 78 9.04 2.27 4.18
N CYS A 79 8.46 2.65 5.32
CA CYS A 79 7.51 3.78 5.40
C CYS A 79 8.18 5.16 5.28
N TRP A 80 9.52 5.21 5.23
CA TRP A 80 10.31 6.43 5.09
C TRP A 80 10.84 6.67 3.66
N ILE A 81 10.50 5.81 2.69
CA ILE A 81 11.06 5.86 1.32
C ILE A 81 10.72 7.15 0.56
N GLY A 82 9.64 7.85 0.95
CA GLY A 82 9.11 9.01 0.23
C GLY A 82 9.41 10.39 0.82
N GLN A 83 10.35 10.49 1.75
CA GLN A 83 10.68 11.72 2.47
C GLN A 83 12.12 12.16 2.19
#